data_AF-A0A3M1Z1C2-F1
#
_entry.id   AF-A0A3M1Z1C2-F1
#
_cell.length_a   1.000
_cell.length_b   1.000
_cell.length_c   1.000
_cell.angle_alpha   90.00
_cell.angle_beta   90.00
_cell.angle_gamma   90.00
#
_symmetry.space_group_name_H-M   'P 1'
#
loop_
_entity.id
_entity.type
_entity.pdbx_description
1 polymer ?
#
loop_
_entity_poly.entity_id
_entity_poly.type
_entity_poly.pdbx_seq_one_letter_code
_entity_poly.pdbx_strand_id
1 'polypeptide(L)'
;MGDKNNKQTGTETQEVSEVVEMSQDIAEDVHELGRELRERAEEIRKEVVKQLQSAAAAIRERAQESKNAREMLDAADTIAHNLEKAANYINARKLDEISQEATQVVKRNPWRITAIVFAIGVILGLFLRRDDE
;
A
#
# COMPACT_ATOMS: atom_id res chain seq x y z
N MET A 1 35.98 26.58 46.39
CA MET A 1 34.87 27.31 45.73
C MET A 1 35.24 27.46 44.27
N GLY A 2 34.55 26.97 43.25
CA GLY A 2 33.34 26.18 43.18
C GLY A 2 33.46 25.18 42.02
N ASP A 3 32.58 24.22 42.08
CA ASP A 3 32.59 22.90 41.47
C ASP A 3 31.63 22.87 40.26
N LYS A 4 31.74 21.83 39.42
CA LYS A 4 30.68 21.28 38.51
C LYS A 4 30.36 22.04 37.21
N ASN A 5 30.72 21.44 36.07
CA ASN A 5 29.80 20.58 35.30
C ASN A 5 30.38 20.26 33.91
N ASN A 6 31.13 19.15 33.85
CA ASN A 6 31.40 18.40 32.63
C ASN A 6 30.78 17.02 32.82
N LYS A 7 29.56 16.80 32.32
CA LYS A 7 28.90 15.48 32.24
C LYS A 7 27.58 15.59 31.47
N GLN A 8 27.64 15.65 30.15
CA GLN A 8 26.42 15.45 29.32
C GLN A 8 26.74 15.18 27.84
N THR A 9 27.56 14.18 27.52
CA THR A 9 27.76 13.74 26.13
C THR A 9 28.08 12.23 26.04
N GLY A 10 27.28 11.38 26.70
CA GLY A 10 27.62 9.94 26.83
C GLY A 10 26.52 8.94 26.49
N THR A 11 25.29 9.36 26.17
CA THR A 11 24.16 8.42 26.02
C THR A 11 23.50 8.40 24.63
N GLU A 12 23.70 9.41 23.77
CA GLU A 12 23.05 9.44 22.44
C GLU A 12 23.81 8.62 21.38
N THR A 13 25.08 8.32 21.58
CA THR A 13 25.91 7.65 20.56
C THR A 13 25.76 6.12 20.58
N GLN A 14 25.22 5.55 21.66
CA GLN A 14 25.11 4.10 21.83
C GLN A 14 23.86 3.51 21.16
N GLU A 15 22.71 4.19 21.19
CA GLU A 15 21.49 3.75 20.50
C GLU A 15 21.63 3.78 18.97
N VAL A 16 22.33 4.77 18.42
CA VAL A 16 22.50 4.90 16.96
C VAL A 16 23.37 3.77 16.42
N SER A 17 24.32 3.25 17.20
CA SER A 17 25.20 2.16 16.77
C SER A 17 24.46 0.82 16.70
N GLU A 18 23.56 0.54 17.65
CA GLU A 18 22.77 -0.69 17.68
C GLU A 18 21.71 -0.72 16.57
N VAL A 19 21.09 0.43 16.26
CA VAL A 19 20.15 0.57 15.12
C VAL A 19 20.88 0.40 13.78
N VAL A 20 22.14 0.84 13.67
CA VAL A 20 22.94 0.72 12.44
C VAL A 20 23.44 -0.71 12.22
N GLU A 21 23.81 -1.44 13.27
CA GLU A 21 24.15 -2.88 13.17
C GLU A 21 22.91 -3.72 12.83
N MET A 22 21.77 -3.47 13.50
CA MET A 22 20.51 -4.15 13.19
C MET A 22 20.03 -3.86 11.75
N SER A 23 20.41 -2.70 11.18
CA SER A 23 20.08 -2.35 9.80
C SER A 23 20.83 -3.18 8.74
N GLN A 24 22.01 -3.72 9.04
CA GLN A 24 22.79 -4.50 8.07
C GLN A 24 22.25 -5.93 7.93
N ASP A 25 21.95 -6.60 9.04
CA ASP A 25 21.32 -7.93 9.02
C ASP A 25 19.91 -7.87 8.41
N ILE A 26 19.15 -6.81 8.73
CA ILE A 26 17.84 -6.58 8.11
C ILE A 26 17.95 -6.35 6.60
N ALA A 27 19.02 -5.73 6.11
CA ALA A 27 19.15 -5.43 4.68
C ALA A 27 19.30 -6.70 3.82
N GLU A 28 20.00 -7.71 4.33
CA GLU A 28 20.21 -8.98 3.63
C GLU A 28 18.92 -9.83 3.66
N ASP A 29 18.25 -9.93 4.82
CA ASP A 29 16.94 -10.58 4.95
C ASP A 29 15.87 -9.90 4.09
N VAL A 30 15.87 -8.57 4.01
CA VAL A 30 14.93 -7.79 3.19
C VAL A 30 15.15 -8.02 1.70
N HIS A 31 16.38 -8.30 1.25
CA HIS A 31 16.63 -8.58 -0.16
C HIS A 31 15.99 -9.91 -0.59
N GLU A 32 16.11 -10.95 0.22
CA GLU A 32 15.53 -12.26 -0.09
C GLU A 32 14.01 -12.27 0.08
N LEU A 33 13.48 -11.66 1.15
CA LEU A 33 12.05 -11.37 1.30
C LEU A 33 11.52 -10.55 0.13
N GLY A 34 12.30 -9.58 -0.37
CA GLY A 34 11.90 -8.70 -1.46
C GLY A 34 11.57 -9.46 -2.76
N ARG A 35 12.29 -10.55 -3.05
CA ARG A 35 12.01 -11.38 -4.25
C ARG A 35 10.72 -12.18 -4.09
N GLU A 36 10.55 -12.85 -2.95
CA GLU A 36 9.35 -13.66 -2.69
C GLU A 36 8.11 -12.76 -2.61
N LEU A 37 8.22 -11.62 -1.92
CA LEU A 37 7.17 -10.61 -1.86
C LEU A 37 6.81 -10.07 -3.24
N ARG A 38 7.79 -9.94 -4.15
CA ARG A 38 7.55 -9.48 -5.51
C ARG A 38 6.75 -10.51 -6.32
N GLU A 39 7.09 -11.79 -6.23
CA GLU A 39 6.34 -12.87 -6.89
C GLU A 39 4.91 -12.93 -6.35
N ARG A 40 4.74 -12.95 -5.02
CA ARG A 40 3.42 -12.90 -4.37
C ARG A 40 2.64 -11.65 -4.75
N ALA A 41 3.31 -10.49 -4.82
CA ALA A 41 2.68 -9.24 -5.23
C ALA A 41 2.22 -9.28 -6.69
N GLU A 42 2.97 -9.92 -7.59
CA GLU A 42 2.53 -10.12 -8.98
C GLU A 42 1.31 -11.04 -9.08
N GLU A 43 1.23 -12.09 -8.27
CA GLU A 43 0.07 -12.98 -8.19
C GLU A 43 -1.16 -12.24 -7.64
N ILE A 44 -1.02 -11.56 -6.51
CA ILE A 44 -2.08 -10.73 -5.91
C ILE A 44 -2.53 -9.66 -6.91
N ARG A 45 -1.60 -9.02 -7.61
CA ARG A 45 -1.90 -8.03 -8.64
C ARG A 45 -2.78 -8.62 -9.74
N LYS A 46 -2.42 -9.79 -10.28
CA LYS A 46 -3.22 -10.48 -11.31
C LYS A 46 -4.61 -10.82 -10.80
N GLU A 47 -4.71 -11.30 -9.57
CA GLU A 47 -5.98 -11.65 -8.93
C GLU A 47 -6.87 -10.41 -8.73
N VAL A 48 -6.31 -9.31 -8.22
CA VAL A 48 -7.03 -8.04 -8.08
C VAL A 48 -7.50 -7.50 -9.43
N VAL A 49 -6.66 -7.52 -10.47
CA VAL A 49 -7.05 -7.11 -11.82
C VAL A 49 -8.23 -7.93 -12.33
N LYS A 50 -8.18 -9.26 -12.14
CA LYS A 50 -9.26 -10.16 -12.53
C LYS A 50 -10.54 -9.87 -11.76
N GLN A 51 -10.47 -9.69 -10.46
CA GLN A 51 -11.64 -9.38 -9.62
C GLN A 51 -12.28 -8.05 -10.01
N LEU A 52 -11.49 -7.01 -10.28
CA LEU A 52 -11.98 -5.71 -10.74
C LEU A 52 -12.68 -5.83 -12.10
N GLN A 53 -12.10 -6.56 -13.05
CA GLN A 53 -12.72 -6.81 -14.36
C GLN A 53 -14.01 -7.63 -14.24
N SER A 54 -14.01 -8.69 -13.42
CA SER A 54 -15.21 -9.49 -13.16
C SER A 54 -16.31 -8.68 -12.49
N ALA A 55 -15.96 -7.82 -11.53
CA ALA A 55 -16.91 -6.91 -10.89
C ALA A 55 -17.51 -5.90 -11.88
N ALA A 56 -16.68 -5.32 -12.75
CA ALA A 56 -17.14 -4.44 -13.82
C ALA A 56 -18.14 -5.13 -14.76
N ALA A 57 -17.81 -6.34 -15.20
CA ALA A 57 -18.68 -7.16 -16.05
C ALA A 57 -20.00 -7.50 -15.35
N ALA A 58 -19.95 -7.94 -14.09
CA ALA A 58 -21.14 -8.30 -13.32
C ALA A 58 -22.07 -7.09 -13.07
N ILE A 59 -21.50 -5.90 -12.83
CA ILE A 59 -22.27 -4.67 -12.68
C ILE A 59 -22.99 -4.32 -13.99
N ARG A 60 -22.30 -4.45 -15.12
CA ARG A 60 -22.87 -4.18 -16.44
C ARG A 60 -23.98 -5.17 -16.81
N GLU A 61 -23.77 -6.45 -16.53
CA GLU A 61 -24.75 -7.53 -16.76
C GLU A 61 -26.02 -7.30 -15.93
N ARG A 62 -25.88 -7.08 -14.61
CA ARG A 62 -27.03 -6.81 -13.71
C ARG A 62 -27.80 -5.56 -14.10
N ALA A 63 -27.12 -4.53 -14.60
CA ALA A 63 -27.77 -3.32 -15.07
C ALA A 63 -28.57 -3.55 -16.36
N GLN A 64 -28.10 -4.41 -17.27
CA GLN A 64 -28.83 -4.78 -18.48
C GLN A 64 -30.05 -5.68 -18.20
N GLU A 65 -29.94 -6.57 -17.21
CA GLU A 65 -31.05 -7.42 -16.75
C GLU A 65 -32.16 -6.59 -16.08
N SER A 66 -31.78 -5.52 -15.38
CA SER A 66 -32.71 -4.57 -14.75
C SER A 66 -33.26 -3.59 -15.79
N LYS A 67 -34.15 -4.08 -16.67
CA LYS A 67 -34.73 -3.39 -17.85
C LYS A 67 -35.36 -1.99 -17.64
N ASN A 68 -35.33 -1.41 -16.44
CA ASN A 68 -36.27 -0.35 -16.05
C ASN A 68 -35.68 1.00 -15.58
N ALA A 69 -34.38 1.28 -15.71
CA ALA A 69 -33.89 2.63 -15.40
C ALA A 69 -32.65 3.02 -16.22
N ARG A 70 -32.81 3.97 -17.16
CA ARG A 70 -31.68 4.60 -17.88
C ARG A 70 -30.63 5.15 -16.91
N GLU A 71 -31.06 5.73 -15.79
CA GLU A 71 -30.15 6.24 -14.75
C GLU A 71 -29.33 5.13 -14.06
N MET A 72 -29.90 3.92 -13.90
CA MET A 72 -29.14 2.79 -13.36
C MET A 72 -28.11 2.25 -14.35
N LEU A 73 -28.41 2.30 -15.65
CA LEU A 73 -27.46 1.93 -16.69
C LEU A 73 -26.26 2.88 -16.70
N ASP A 74 -26.48 4.20 -16.63
CA ASP A 74 -25.39 5.19 -16.62
C ASP A 74 -24.52 5.10 -15.35
N ALA A 75 -25.15 4.89 -14.19
CA ALA A 75 -24.43 4.70 -12.94
C ALA A 75 -23.61 3.40 -12.94
N ALA A 76 -24.18 2.30 -13.43
CA ALA A 76 -23.50 1.02 -13.56
C ALA A 76 -22.31 1.10 -14.54
N ASP A 77 -22.49 1.76 -15.68
CA ASP A 77 -21.42 1.95 -16.66
C ASP A 77 -20.29 2.80 -16.08
N THR A 78 -20.62 3.85 -15.32
CA THR A 78 -19.63 4.68 -14.62
C THR A 78 -18.82 3.86 -13.61
N ILE A 79 -19.47 3.02 -12.81
CA ILE A 79 -18.80 2.18 -11.82
C ILE A 79 -17.93 1.13 -12.51
N ALA A 80 -18.48 0.43 -13.50
CA ALA A 80 -17.75 -0.57 -14.29
C ALA A 80 -16.51 0.05 -14.95
N HIS A 81 -16.65 1.23 -15.54
CA HIS A 81 -15.56 1.95 -16.17
C HIS A 81 -14.47 2.37 -15.17
N ASN A 82 -14.85 2.78 -13.95
CA ASN A 82 -13.88 3.10 -12.90
C ASN A 82 -13.12 1.86 -12.40
N LEU A 83 -13.79 0.71 -12.31
CA LEU A 83 -13.17 -0.57 -11.98
C LEU A 83 -12.20 -1.02 -13.08
N GLU A 84 -12.59 -0.88 -14.36
CA GLU A 84 -11.71 -1.15 -15.51
C GLU A 84 -10.49 -0.22 -15.52
N LYS A 85 -10.68 1.08 -15.23
CA LYS A 85 -9.57 2.03 -15.07
C LYS A 85 -8.62 1.62 -13.96
N ALA A 86 -9.15 1.21 -12.80
CA ALA A 86 -8.33 0.72 -11.69
C ALA A 86 -7.57 -0.55 -12.08
N ALA A 87 -8.24 -1.51 -12.72
CA ALA A 87 -7.62 -2.73 -13.21
C ALA A 87 -6.50 -2.43 -14.22
N ASN A 88 -6.75 -1.53 -15.17
CA ASN A 88 -5.78 -1.11 -16.16
C ASN A 88 -4.59 -0.37 -15.53
N TYR A 89 -4.83 0.49 -14.54
CA TYR A 89 -3.78 1.18 -13.81
C TYR A 89 -2.86 0.19 -13.07
N ILE A 90 -3.46 -0.78 -12.38
CA ILE A 90 -2.75 -1.84 -11.65
C ILE A 90 -2.02 -2.78 -12.62
N ASN A 91 -2.60 -3.05 -13.80
CA ASN A 91 -2.01 -3.94 -14.80
C ASN A 91 -0.86 -3.29 -15.58
N ALA A 92 -0.97 -1.99 -15.90
CA ALA A 92 -0.05 -1.28 -16.78
C ALA A 92 1.32 -1.00 -16.14
N ARG A 93 1.41 -0.93 -14.81
CA ARG A 93 2.68 -0.66 -14.12
C ARG A 93 3.33 -1.95 -13.61
N LYS A 94 4.59 -2.17 -14.00
CA LYS A 94 5.46 -3.14 -13.32
C LYS A 94 5.80 -2.58 -11.95
N LEU A 95 5.79 -3.43 -10.91
CA LEU A 95 6.10 -3.04 -9.53
C LEU A 95 7.44 -2.28 -9.39
N ASP A 96 8.40 -2.56 -10.28
CA ASP A 96 9.71 -1.89 -10.33
C ASP A 96 9.64 -0.39 -10.61
N GLU A 97 8.67 0.09 -11.38
CA GLU A 97 8.55 1.53 -11.69
C GLU A 97 7.89 2.29 -10.54
N ILE A 98 7.03 1.61 -9.77
CA ILE A 98 6.32 2.20 -8.62
C ILE A 98 7.28 2.42 -7.45
N SER A 99 8.23 1.52 -7.21
CA SER A 99 9.18 1.62 -6.08
C SER A 99 10.15 2.80 -6.23
N GLN A 100 10.63 3.06 -7.44
CA GLN A 100 11.51 4.20 -7.72
C GLN A 100 10.78 5.55 -7.54
N GLU A 101 9.51 5.64 -7.96
CA GLU A 101 8.70 6.85 -7.77
C GLU A 101 8.26 7.05 -6.31
N ALA A 102 7.95 5.97 -5.59
CA ALA A 102 7.54 6.01 -4.19
C ALA A 102 8.57 6.73 -3.31
N THR A 103 9.87 6.49 -3.55
CA THR A 103 10.96 7.12 -2.82
C THR A 103 10.97 8.66 -2.98
N GLN A 104 10.64 9.17 -4.17
CA GLN A 104 10.53 10.61 -4.39
C GLN A 104 9.28 11.22 -3.74
N VAL A 105 8.16 10.49 -3.71
CA VAL A 105 6.92 10.98 -3.08
C VAL A 105 7.09 11.10 -1.56
N VAL A 106 7.75 10.13 -0.92
CA VAL A 106 8.06 10.16 0.52
C VAL A 106 8.90 11.38 0.88
N LYS A 107 9.97 11.64 0.11
CA LYS A 107 10.84 12.80 0.34
C LYS A 107 10.13 14.14 0.13
N ARG A 108 9.20 14.21 -0.82
CA ARG A 108 8.54 15.46 -1.20
C ARG A 108 7.41 15.86 -0.25
N ASN A 109 6.74 14.91 0.38
CA ASN A 109 5.61 15.24 1.26
C ASN A 109 5.39 14.17 2.36
N PRO A 110 6.21 14.18 3.42
CA PRO A 110 6.19 13.11 4.43
C PRO A 110 4.83 12.99 5.13
N TRP A 111 4.16 14.11 5.43
CA TRP A 111 2.87 14.09 6.11
C TRP A 111 1.76 13.39 5.29
N ARG A 112 1.80 13.51 3.95
CA ARG A 112 0.83 12.83 3.08
C ARG A 112 1.03 11.31 3.11
N ILE A 113 2.27 10.85 3.14
CA ILE A 113 2.57 9.41 3.26
C ILE A 113 2.13 8.89 4.62
N THR A 114 2.40 9.61 5.71
CA THR A 114 1.93 9.22 7.04
C THR A 114 0.42 9.02 7.08
N ALA A 115 -0.35 9.95 6.49
CA ALA A 115 -1.80 9.83 6.40
C ALA A 115 -2.26 8.60 5.58
N ILE A 116 -1.58 8.30 4.47
CA ILE A 116 -1.89 7.13 3.64
C ILE A 116 -1.60 5.82 4.38
N VAL A 117 -0.41 5.71 4.99
CA VAL A 117 -0.01 4.52 5.76
C VAL A 117 -0.97 4.30 6.93
N PHE A 118 -1.33 5.37 7.64
CA PHE A 118 -2.32 5.32 8.71
C PHE A 118 -3.69 4.82 8.20
N ALA A 119 -4.18 5.34 7.09
CA ALA A 119 -5.44 4.91 6.50
C ALA A 119 -5.44 3.42 6.13
N ILE A 120 -4.35 2.92 5.53
CA ILE A 120 -4.19 1.50 5.21
C ILE A 120 -4.21 0.66 6.51
N GLY A 121 -3.46 1.08 7.53
CA GLY A 121 -3.42 0.41 8.83
C GLY A 121 -4.79 0.33 9.51
N VAL A 122 -5.59 1.40 9.44
CA VAL A 122 -6.96 1.40 9.97
C VAL A 122 -7.86 0.43 9.20
N ILE A 123 -7.80 0.41 7.87
CA ILE A 123 -8.60 -0.51 7.05
C ILE A 123 -8.25 -1.97 7.38
N LEU A 124 -6.95 -2.29 7.44
CA LEU A 124 -6.47 -3.62 7.79
C LEU A 124 -6.88 -3.98 9.23
N GLY A 125 -6.70 -3.08 10.19
CA GLY A 125 -7.08 -3.30 11.58
C GLY A 125 -8.59 -3.52 11.76
N LEU A 126 -9.43 -2.85 10.96
CA LEU A 126 -10.86 -3.10 10.93
C LEU A 126 -11.22 -4.46 10.32
N PHE A 127 -10.44 -4.92 9.33
CA PHE A 127 -10.63 -6.24 8.73
C PHE A 127 -10.29 -7.36 9.72
N LEU A 128 -9.12 -7.28 10.37
CA LEU A 128 -8.69 -8.29 11.36
C LEU A 128 -9.62 -8.34 12.58
N ARG A 129 -10.14 -7.19 13.03
CA ARG A 129 -11.07 -7.14 14.17
C ARG A 129 -12.40 -7.86 13.91
N ARG A 130 -12.73 -8.15 12.65
CA ARG A 130 -14.00 -8.76 12.27
C ARG A 130 -13.98 -10.29 12.29
N ASP A 131 -12.80 -10.90 12.36
CA ASP A 131 -12.64 -12.36 12.34
C ASP A 131 -12.63 -12.99 13.77
N ASP A 132 -12.81 -12.17 14.82
CA ASP A 132 -12.89 -12.61 16.23
C ASP A 132 -14.35 -12.73 16.76
N GLU A 133 -15.37 -12.81 15.89
CA GLU A 133 -16.78 -13.06 16.27
C GLU A 133 -17.32 -14.40 15.72
#